data_AF-A0A8S3UKR8-F1
#
_entry.id   AF-A0A8S3UKR8-F1
#
_cell.length_a   1.000
_cell.length_b   1.000
_cell.length_c   1.000
_cell.angle_alpha   90.00
_cell.angle_beta   90.00
_cell.angle_gamma   90.00
#
_symmetry.space_group_name_H-M   'P 1'
#
loop_
_entity.id
_entity.type
_entity.pdbx_description
1 polymer ?
#
loop_
_entity_poly.entity_id
_entity_poly.type
_entity_poly.pdbx_seq_one_letter_code
_entity_poly.pdbx_strand_id
1 'polypeptide(L)'
;MCCGLETLHTEVTWYRVINRGRTEVEMNADYRGSTVNAPSLTINRVDFKDNGNYVCTAENAAGVGSSEETRVIVGLPSTSVGDANYQKMKDFCKDFLKNADLDSGNIHVGIVSYSTGVHIEFQMNDYSTSQDIMDAIDAIPYRYGSTNTADGLKTMRSQMFTAANGDRDGVPNVVLILTDGVSNINSRRTIPEAEQARAAGIHIYAVGIGLRDTRELDAMASEPASENSFNVQSFDELAVLSDQVLGLRVGC
;
A
#
# COMPACT_ATOMS: atom_id res chain seq x y z
N MET A 1 -0.73 0.09 16.82
CA MET A 1 -0.73 -0.92 17.92
C MET A 1 -1.95 -0.62 18.80
N CYS A 2 -3.09 -1.29 18.61
CA CYS A 2 -4.22 -1.11 19.54
C CYS A 2 -3.81 -1.70 20.91
N CYS A 3 -3.47 -0.79 21.80
CA CYS A 3 -3.27 -0.92 23.25
C CYS A 3 -2.94 -2.32 23.78
N GLY A 4 -1.66 -2.53 24.07
CA GLY A 4 -1.29 -3.48 25.10
C GLY A 4 -1.86 -3.02 26.45
N LEU A 5 -2.86 -3.74 26.94
CA LEU A 5 -3.07 -4.17 28.34
C LEU A 5 -4.52 -4.69 28.53
N GLU A 6 -4.64 -6.01 28.60
CA GLU A 6 -5.53 -6.79 29.49
C GLU A 6 -7.01 -6.40 29.67
N THR A 7 -7.76 -6.10 28.61
CA THR A 7 -9.24 -6.22 28.68
C THR A 7 -9.83 -6.84 27.42
N LEU A 8 -10.62 -7.92 27.57
CA LEU A 8 -11.40 -8.52 26.50
C LEU A 8 -12.43 -7.49 26.01
N HIS A 9 -12.32 -7.07 24.75
CA HIS A 9 -13.28 -6.16 24.12
C HIS A 9 -14.66 -6.82 24.03
N THR A 10 -15.73 -6.05 24.16
CA THR A 10 -17.10 -6.58 24.12
C THR A 10 -17.76 -6.39 22.76
N GLU A 11 -17.29 -5.42 21.97
CA GLU A 11 -17.82 -5.10 20.65
C GLU A 11 -16.74 -4.51 19.74
N VAL A 12 -16.81 -4.85 18.44
CA VAL A 12 -15.96 -4.32 17.38
C VAL A 12 -16.88 -3.85 16.25
N THR A 13 -16.76 -2.59 15.88
CA THR A 13 -17.61 -1.95 14.87
C THR A 13 -16.74 -1.24 13.84
N TRP A 14 -17.09 -1.38 12.56
CA TRP A 14 -16.40 -0.68 11.48
C TRP A 14 -17.21 0.52 11.01
N TYR A 15 -16.51 1.62 10.78
CA TYR A 15 -17.06 2.83 10.19
C TYR A 15 -16.34 3.13 8.90
N ARG A 16 -17.10 3.52 7.88
CA ARG A 16 -16.57 4.23 6.73
C ARG A 16 -16.57 5.72 7.02
N VAL A 17 -15.49 6.41 6.65
CA VAL A 17 -15.34 7.85 6.82
C VAL A 17 -15.59 8.55 5.48
N ILE A 18 -16.58 9.44 5.45
CA ILE A 18 -16.93 10.24 4.26
C ILE A 18 -17.06 11.70 4.71
N ASN A 19 -16.27 12.62 4.12
CA ASN A 19 -16.34 14.06 4.41
C ASN A 19 -16.31 14.39 5.93
N ARG A 20 -15.44 13.71 6.70
CA ARG A 20 -15.32 13.78 8.18
C ARG A 20 -16.51 13.21 8.97
N GLY A 21 -17.56 12.71 8.32
CA GLY A 21 -18.63 11.94 8.94
C GLY A 21 -18.28 10.44 9.00
N ARG A 22 -18.77 9.74 10.03
CA ARG A 22 -18.65 8.29 10.17
C ARG A 22 -19.99 7.63 9.85
N THR A 23 -19.98 6.64 8.95
CA THR A 23 -21.13 5.80 8.63
C THR A 23 -20.78 4.36 8.98
N GLU A 24 -21.59 3.72 9.81
CA GLU A 24 -21.35 2.34 10.22
C GLU A 24 -21.44 1.37 9.03
N VAL A 25 -20.55 0.39 9.01
CA VAL A 25 -20.53 -0.69 8.01
C VAL A 25 -21.32 -1.87 8.56
N GLU A 26 -22.49 -2.14 7.98
CA GLU A 26 -23.31 -3.28 8.37
C GLU A 26 -22.72 -4.60 7.83
N MET A 27 -22.41 -5.53 8.73
CA MET A 27 -21.91 -6.86 8.36
C MET A 27 -22.98 -7.66 7.60
N ASN A 28 -22.64 -8.15 6.41
CA ASN A 28 -23.57 -8.84 5.53
C ASN A 28 -22.84 -9.81 4.57
N ALA A 29 -23.45 -10.14 3.43
CA ALA A 29 -22.80 -11.00 2.43
C ALA A 29 -21.51 -10.38 1.86
N ASP A 30 -21.45 -9.05 1.81
CA ASP A 30 -20.35 -8.27 1.23
C ASP A 30 -19.30 -7.90 2.29
N TYR A 31 -19.65 -7.71 3.58
CA TYR A 31 -18.71 -7.38 4.68
C TYR A 31 -18.67 -8.42 5.81
N ARG A 32 -17.48 -8.88 6.23
CA ARG A 32 -17.28 -9.86 7.32
C ARG A 32 -16.08 -9.54 8.22
N GLY A 33 -16.00 -10.21 9.38
CA GLY A 33 -14.85 -10.12 10.29
C GLY A 33 -14.86 -8.89 11.22
N SER A 34 -16.02 -8.31 11.52
CA SER A 34 -16.17 -7.31 12.60
C SER A 34 -16.48 -7.98 13.93
N THR A 35 -15.66 -8.93 14.38
CA THR A 35 -15.93 -9.64 15.63
C THR A 35 -14.78 -9.47 16.61
N VAL A 36 -15.06 -9.60 17.90
CA VAL A 36 -14.04 -9.55 18.95
C VAL A 36 -12.92 -10.58 18.72
N ASN A 37 -13.24 -11.76 18.18
CA ASN A 37 -12.27 -12.85 17.96
C ASN A 37 -11.55 -12.79 16.60
N ALA A 38 -12.02 -11.95 15.69
CA ALA A 38 -11.42 -11.69 14.38
C ALA A 38 -11.84 -10.27 14.02
N PRO A 39 -11.08 -9.23 14.43
CA PRO A 39 -11.44 -7.82 14.29
C PRO A 39 -10.95 -7.22 12.96
N SER A 40 -11.08 -7.97 11.86
CA SER A 40 -10.62 -7.60 10.52
C SER A 40 -11.79 -7.36 9.56
N LEU A 41 -11.95 -6.17 8.97
CA LEU A 41 -12.95 -5.98 7.92
C LEU A 41 -12.53 -6.69 6.63
N THR A 42 -13.35 -7.62 6.16
CA THR A 42 -13.17 -8.33 4.90
C THR A 42 -14.31 -8.01 3.95
N ILE A 43 -13.98 -7.48 2.77
CA ILE A 43 -14.94 -7.17 1.70
C ILE A 43 -14.92 -8.33 0.70
N ASN A 44 -16.02 -9.10 0.59
CA ASN A 44 -16.07 -10.31 -0.23
C ASN A 44 -16.35 -10.03 -1.72
N ARG A 45 -17.09 -8.95 -2.02
CA ARG A 45 -17.41 -8.52 -3.39
C ARG A 45 -17.18 -7.01 -3.49
N VAL A 46 -15.98 -6.65 -3.94
CA VAL A 46 -15.53 -5.27 -4.06
C VAL A 46 -16.29 -4.54 -5.17
N ASP A 47 -16.81 -3.35 -4.86
CA ASP A 47 -17.50 -2.42 -5.77
C ASP A 47 -16.88 -1.01 -5.65
N PHE A 48 -17.04 -0.16 -6.67
CA PHE A 48 -16.55 1.23 -6.66
C PHE A 48 -17.06 2.03 -5.46
N LYS A 49 -18.27 1.73 -4.98
CA LYS A 49 -18.84 2.34 -3.78
C LYS A 49 -18.13 1.93 -2.49
N ASP A 50 -17.25 0.94 -2.47
CA ASP A 50 -16.54 0.48 -1.27
C ASP A 50 -15.24 1.26 -1.02
N ASN A 51 -14.89 2.16 -1.92
CA ASN A 51 -13.68 2.97 -1.83
C ASN A 51 -13.79 4.05 -0.73
N GLY A 52 -12.85 4.10 0.20
CA GLY A 52 -12.77 5.14 1.21
C GLY A 52 -12.07 4.67 2.48
N ASN A 53 -11.95 5.58 3.46
CA ASN A 53 -11.28 5.28 4.72
C ASN A 53 -12.20 4.44 5.62
N TYR A 54 -11.65 3.39 6.22
CA TYR A 54 -12.33 2.59 7.23
C TYR A 54 -11.62 2.74 8.57
N VAL A 55 -12.41 2.96 9.61
CA VAL A 55 -11.93 3.03 10.99
C VAL A 55 -12.66 1.95 11.77
N CYS A 56 -11.90 1.08 12.42
CA CYS A 56 -12.45 0.15 13.39
C CYS A 56 -12.50 0.84 14.74
N THR A 57 -13.59 0.64 15.47
CA THR A 57 -13.69 0.99 16.88
C THR A 57 -13.90 -0.26 17.71
N ALA A 58 -13.15 -0.39 18.79
CA ALA A 58 -13.39 -1.40 19.81
C ALA A 58 -13.89 -0.71 21.08
N GLU A 59 -15.00 -1.21 21.63
CA GLU A 59 -15.60 -0.70 22.87
C GLU A 59 -15.49 -1.73 24.00
N ASN A 60 -15.20 -1.25 25.20
CA ASN A 60 -15.33 -2.01 26.44
C ASN A 60 -15.79 -1.09 27.58
N ALA A 61 -15.94 -1.64 28.79
CA ALA A 61 -16.39 -0.88 29.97
C ALA A 61 -15.49 0.31 30.37
N ALA A 62 -14.28 0.43 29.80
CA ALA A 62 -13.35 1.52 30.04
C ALA A 62 -13.40 2.63 28.98
N GLY A 63 -13.94 2.38 27.78
CA GLY A 63 -14.09 3.37 26.71
C GLY A 63 -13.98 2.81 25.29
N VAL A 64 -13.82 3.72 24.31
CA VAL A 64 -13.75 3.42 22.88
C VAL A 64 -12.35 3.73 22.33
N GLY A 65 -11.70 2.75 21.70
CA GLY A 65 -10.46 2.93 20.92
C GLY A 65 -10.74 2.88 19.42
N SER A 66 -10.02 3.64 18.59
CA SER A 66 -10.15 3.63 17.12
C SER A 66 -8.84 3.21 16.45
N SER A 67 -8.90 2.44 15.35
CA SER A 67 -7.73 2.17 14.49
C SER A 67 -7.25 3.45 13.78
N GLU A 68 -5.96 3.52 13.44
CA GLU A 68 -5.40 4.61 12.61
C GLU A 68 -5.51 4.31 11.11
N GLU A 69 -5.42 5.35 10.28
CA GLU A 69 -5.53 5.28 8.81
C GLU A 69 -4.24 4.75 8.14
N THR A 70 -4.40 3.95 7.08
CA THR A 70 -3.35 3.22 6.36
C THR A 70 -2.49 4.13 5.47
N ARG A 71 -1.15 3.93 5.49
CA ARG A 71 -0.13 4.69 4.74
C ARG A 71 0.34 3.94 3.49
N VAL A 72 0.66 4.61 2.39
CA VAL A 72 1.09 3.94 1.13
C VAL A 72 2.34 4.62 0.56
N ILE A 73 3.39 3.83 0.32
CA ILE A 73 4.52 4.16 -0.57
C ILE A 73 4.35 3.38 -1.86
N VAL A 74 4.49 4.02 -3.03
CA VAL A 74 4.44 3.31 -4.32
C VAL A 74 5.84 3.21 -4.94
N GLY A 75 6.31 1.98 -5.14
CA GLY A 75 7.54 1.67 -5.85
C GLY A 75 7.28 1.57 -7.35
N LEU A 76 7.86 2.48 -8.13
CA LEU A 76 7.67 2.53 -9.59
C LEU A 76 8.88 1.91 -10.33
N PRO A 77 8.73 0.77 -11.01
CA PRO A 77 9.74 0.24 -11.91
C PRO A 77 9.81 1.14 -13.14
N SER A 78 11.01 1.40 -13.65
CA SER A 78 11.20 2.21 -14.86
C SER A 78 11.82 1.41 -16.03
N THR A 79 11.61 0.11 -16.07
CA THR A 79 12.14 -0.81 -17.11
C THR A 79 11.18 -1.03 -18.27
N SER A 80 11.68 -1.42 -19.46
CA SER A 80 11.05 -1.95 -20.70
C SER A 80 9.63 -1.51 -21.17
N VAL A 81 8.90 -0.69 -20.43
CA VAL A 81 7.49 -0.41 -20.62
C VAL A 81 7.27 0.58 -21.77
N GLY A 82 8.23 1.49 -21.97
CA GLY A 82 8.09 2.64 -22.87
C GLY A 82 7.24 3.76 -22.24
N ASP A 83 7.43 5.00 -22.71
CA ASP A 83 6.83 6.20 -22.09
C ASP A 83 5.31 6.09 -21.88
N ALA A 84 4.58 5.49 -22.83
CA ALA A 84 3.14 5.33 -22.75
C ALA A 84 2.70 4.40 -21.59
N ASN A 85 3.38 3.28 -21.38
CA ASN A 85 3.05 2.37 -20.29
C ASN A 85 3.58 2.88 -18.95
N TYR A 86 4.70 3.62 -18.95
CA TYR A 86 5.16 4.32 -17.74
C TYR A 86 4.13 5.37 -17.28
N GLN A 87 3.50 6.07 -18.22
CA GLN A 87 2.40 6.98 -17.89
C GLN A 87 1.23 6.23 -17.26
N LYS A 88 0.81 5.07 -17.79
CA LYS A 88 -0.25 4.25 -17.18
C LYS A 88 0.07 3.82 -15.74
N MET A 89 1.34 3.57 -15.44
CA MET A 89 1.76 3.25 -14.08
C MET A 89 1.66 4.45 -13.14
N LYS A 90 2.04 5.64 -13.63
CA LYS A 90 1.88 6.89 -12.88
C LYS A 90 0.40 7.20 -12.65
N ASP A 91 -0.43 7.01 -13.68
CA ASP A 91 -1.88 7.17 -13.58
C ASP A 91 -2.47 6.20 -12.56
N PHE A 92 -2.02 4.93 -12.56
CA PHE A 92 -2.40 3.95 -11.55
C PHE A 92 -2.00 4.39 -10.12
N CYS A 93 -0.78 4.90 -9.92
CA CYS A 93 -0.38 5.44 -8.61
C CYS A 93 -1.28 6.59 -8.17
N LYS A 94 -1.63 7.49 -9.10
CA LYS A 94 -2.51 8.62 -8.83
C LYS A 94 -3.92 8.17 -8.50
N ASP A 95 -4.48 7.23 -9.26
CA ASP A 95 -5.80 6.67 -9.00
C ASP A 95 -5.85 5.92 -7.66
N PHE A 96 -4.79 5.18 -7.34
CA PHE A 96 -4.61 4.54 -6.04
C PHE A 96 -4.63 5.57 -4.90
N LEU A 97 -3.96 6.70 -5.05
CA LEU A 97 -3.87 7.75 -4.03
C LEU A 97 -5.06 8.71 -4.01
N LYS A 98 -5.87 8.76 -5.06
CA LYS A 98 -6.92 9.78 -5.26
C LYS A 98 -7.98 9.83 -4.16
N ASN A 99 -8.22 8.70 -3.49
CA ASN A 99 -9.22 8.58 -2.43
C ASN A 99 -8.61 8.52 -1.03
N ALA A 100 -7.28 8.56 -0.94
CA ALA A 100 -6.58 8.68 0.32
C ALA A 100 -6.73 10.10 0.89
N ASP A 101 -6.88 10.21 2.20
CA ASP A 101 -6.89 11.50 2.90
C ASP A 101 -5.47 12.08 3.04
N LEU A 102 -4.94 12.58 1.92
CA LEU A 102 -3.58 13.14 1.83
C LEU A 102 -3.46 14.53 2.45
N ASP A 103 -4.56 15.29 2.48
CA ASP A 103 -4.55 16.70 2.91
C ASP A 103 -4.64 16.88 4.43
N SER A 104 -5.06 15.85 5.17
CA SER A 104 -5.14 15.92 6.64
C SER A 104 -3.78 15.77 7.34
N GLY A 105 -2.76 15.30 6.63
CA GLY A 105 -1.47 14.89 7.19
C GLY A 105 -1.50 13.51 7.88
N ASN A 106 -2.64 12.80 7.85
CA ASN A 106 -2.73 11.45 8.39
C ASN A 106 -2.00 10.43 7.52
N ILE A 107 -1.90 10.69 6.21
CA ILE A 107 -1.21 9.85 5.24
C ILE A 107 0.02 10.59 4.72
N HIS A 108 1.17 9.94 4.81
CA HIS A 108 2.41 10.43 4.23
C HIS A 108 2.81 9.52 3.07
N VAL A 109 3.15 10.11 1.93
CA VAL A 109 3.46 9.37 0.70
C VAL A 109 4.88 9.70 0.29
N GLY A 110 5.69 8.67 0.04
CA GLY A 110 6.97 8.79 -0.63
C GLY A 110 6.98 7.92 -1.88
N ILE A 111 7.84 8.24 -2.85
CA ILE A 111 8.04 7.41 -4.05
C ILE A 111 9.51 7.17 -4.29
N VAL A 112 9.83 5.89 -4.54
CA VAL A 112 11.11 5.44 -5.07
C VAL A 112 10.88 4.80 -6.43
N SER A 113 11.66 5.21 -7.41
CA SER A 113 11.73 4.51 -8.70
C SER A 113 13.00 3.67 -8.78
N TYR A 114 12.94 2.58 -9.55
CA TYR A 114 14.10 1.74 -9.77
C TYR A 114 14.16 1.18 -11.18
N SER A 115 15.38 1.16 -11.72
CA SER A 115 15.78 0.38 -12.88
C SER A 115 17.18 -0.17 -12.67
N THR A 116 18.18 0.26 -13.45
CA THR A 116 19.58 -0.06 -13.20
C THR A 116 20.04 0.58 -11.88
N GLY A 117 19.60 1.82 -11.66
CA GLY A 117 19.79 2.57 -10.42
C GLY A 117 18.49 2.68 -9.63
N VAL A 118 18.61 3.18 -8.40
CA VAL A 118 17.47 3.48 -7.53
C VAL A 118 17.44 4.98 -7.29
N HIS A 119 16.26 5.58 -7.41
CA HIS A 119 16.04 7.02 -7.25
C HIS A 119 14.89 7.25 -6.29
N ILE A 120 15.17 7.91 -5.16
CA ILE A 120 14.11 8.48 -4.33
C ILE A 120 13.61 9.71 -5.07
N GLU A 121 12.36 9.66 -5.53
CA GLU A 121 11.74 10.79 -6.25
C GLU A 121 11.30 11.86 -5.25
N PHE A 122 10.73 11.43 -4.13
CA PHE A 122 10.44 12.26 -2.96
C PHE A 122 10.21 11.43 -1.70
N GLN A 123 10.49 12.03 -0.55
CA GLN A 123 10.29 11.48 0.79
C GLN A 123 8.87 11.73 1.30
N MET A 124 8.50 11.02 2.37
CA MET A 124 7.17 11.10 2.99
C MET A 124 6.83 12.48 3.59
N ASN A 125 7.82 13.35 3.79
CA ASN A 125 7.66 14.69 4.34
C ASN A 125 7.97 15.81 3.33
N ASP A 126 8.14 15.50 2.04
CA ASP A 126 8.43 16.51 1.01
C ASP A 126 7.17 17.27 0.56
N TYR A 127 5.99 16.62 0.60
CA TYR A 127 4.72 17.17 0.16
C TYR A 127 3.62 16.95 1.19
N SER A 128 2.71 17.92 1.32
CA SER A 128 1.63 17.91 2.31
C SER A 128 0.23 18.10 1.72
N THR A 129 0.12 18.26 0.40
CA THR A 129 -1.17 18.40 -0.28
C THR A 129 -1.32 17.32 -1.34
N SER A 130 -2.55 16.87 -1.54
CA SER A 130 -2.91 15.92 -2.60
C SER A 130 -2.45 16.44 -3.95
N GLN A 131 -2.68 17.72 -4.24
CA GLN A 131 -2.27 18.33 -5.51
C GLN A 131 -0.75 18.27 -5.74
N ASP A 132 0.06 18.65 -4.74
CA ASP A 132 1.52 18.62 -4.87
C ASP A 132 2.04 17.19 -5.08
N ILE A 133 1.45 16.20 -4.41
CA ILE A 133 1.79 14.78 -4.58
C ILE A 133 1.46 14.30 -6.00
N MET A 134 0.27 14.66 -6.53
CA MET A 134 -0.13 14.29 -7.90
C MET A 134 0.79 14.93 -8.94
N ASP A 135 1.15 16.20 -8.76
CA ASP A 135 2.07 16.92 -9.65
C ASP A 135 3.49 16.35 -9.55
N ALA A 136 3.94 15.98 -8.35
CA ALA A 136 5.23 15.32 -8.14
C ALA A 136 5.28 13.96 -8.84
N ILE A 137 4.20 13.17 -8.77
CA ILE A 137 4.08 11.92 -9.54
C ILE A 137 4.21 12.21 -11.03
N ASP A 138 3.45 13.18 -11.55
CA ASP A 138 3.49 13.57 -12.97
C ASP A 138 4.87 14.05 -13.42
N ALA A 139 5.70 14.58 -12.52
CA ALA A 139 7.06 15.01 -12.83
C ALA A 139 8.09 13.86 -12.87
N ILE A 140 7.78 12.66 -12.37
CA ILE A 140 8.73 11.55 -12.31
C ILE A 140 9.14 11.14 -13.75
N PRO A 141 10.45 11.18 -14.08
CA PRO A 141 10.91 10.85 -15.42
C PRO A 141 11.06 9.34 -15.61
N TYR A 142 10.72 8.88 -16.82
CA TYR A 142 11.02 7.51 -17.23
C TYR A 142 12.54 7.32 -17.35
N ARG A 143 13.07 6.27 -16.71
CA ARG A 143 14.51 5.93 -16.73
C ARG A 143 14.73 4.50 -17.21
N TYR A 144 14.98 4.35 -18.50
CA TYR A 144 15.28 3.05 -19.11
C TYR A 144 16.46 2.34 -18.43
N GLY A 145 16.35 1.04 -18.21
CA GLY A 145 17.41 0.24 -17.61
C GLY A 145 17.02 -1.22 -17.34
N SER A 146 17.83 -1.87 -16.50
CA SER A 146 17.65 -3.20 -15.92
C SER A 146 16.70 -3.16 -14.71
N THR A 147 16.40 -4.29 -14.06
CA THR A 147 15.40 -4.37 -12.97
C THR A 147 16.08 -4.68 -11.62
N ASN A 148 16.44 -3.64 -10.86
CA ASN A 148 17.09 -3.76 -9.54
C ASN A 148 16.09 -3.65 -8.37
N THR A 149 15.14 -4.58 -8.32
CA THR A 149 14.12 -4.65 -7.25
C THR A 149 14.73 -4.77 -5.86
N ALA A 150 15.83 -5.53 -5.73
CA ALA A 150 16.52 -5.74 -4.45
C ALA A 150 17.00 -4.42 -3.82
N ASP A 151 17.68 -3.56 -4.57
CA ASP A 151 18.13 -2.28 -4.01
C ASP A 151 16.99 -1.25 -3.90
N GLY A 152 15.93 -1.37 -4.70
CA GLY A 152 14.70 -0.61 -4.50
C GLY A 152 14.07 -0.89 -3.14
N LEU A 153 13.86 -2.18 -2.82
CA LEU A 153 13.39 -2.65 -1.51
C LEU A 153 14.29 -2.17 -0.36
N LYS A 154 15.61 -2.32 -0.52
CA LYS A 154 16.58 -1.86 0.48
C LYS A 154 16.50 -0.36 0.71
N THR A 155 16.41 0.43 -0.36
CA THR A 155 16.38 1.90 -0.27
C THR A 155 15.11 2.37 0.41
N MET A 156 13.96 1.82 0.02
CA MET A 156 12.68 2.06 0.69
C MET A 156 12.76 1.77 2.19
N ARG A 157 13.23 0.57 2.57
CA ARG A 157 13.30 0.15 3.97
C ARG A 157 14.28 0.96 4.81
N SER A 158 15.47 1.25 4.28
CA SER A 158 16.58 1.81 5.07
C SER A 158 16.75 3.32 4.96
N GLN A 159 16.15 3.96 3.94
CA GLN A 159 16.28 5.39 3.71
C GLN A 159 14.94 6.10 3.74
N MET A 160 13.83 5.50 3.28
CA MET A 160 12.54 6.19 3.27
C MET A 160 11.76 5.97 4.57
N PHE A 161 11.61 4.73 5.02
CA PHE A 161 10.99 4.39 6.31
C PHE A 161 11.91 4.71 7.49
N THR A 162 12.14 6.03 7.68
CA THR A 162 12.93 6.57 8.78
C THR A 162 12.25 7.83 9.32
N ALA A 163 12.36 8.07 10.63
CA ALA A 163 11.75 9.23 11.27
C ALA A 163 12.21 10.57 10.66
N ALA A 164 13.46 10.63 10.17
CA ALA A 164 14.02 11.82 9.53
C ALA A 164 13.34 12.15 8.18
N ASN A 165 12.80 11.14 7.50
CA ASN A 165 12.22 11.26 6.16
C ASN A 165 10.70 11.08 6.16
N GLY A 166 10.04 11.35 7.30
CA GLY A 166 8.59 11.42 7.40
C GLY A 166 7.90 10.15 7.89
N ASP A 167 8.65 9.10 8.26
CA ASP A 167 8.06 7.97 9.00
C ASP A 167 7.64 8.42 10.40
N ARG A 168 6.57 7.82 10.93
CA ARG A 168 6.01 8.15 12.25
C ARG A 168 5.80 6.88 13.04
N ASP A 169 6.28 6.90 14.27
CA ASP A 169 6.11 5.78 15.19
C ASP A 169 4.61 5.51 15.48
N GLY A 170 4.25 4.24 15.62
CA GLY A 170 2.87 3.81 15.84
C GLY A 170 1.97 3.74 14.60
N VAL A 171 2.39 4.29 13.46
CA VAL A 171 1.62 4.29 12.20
C VAL A 171 2.05 3.13 11.31
N PRO A 172 1.11 2.34 10.73
CA PRO A 172 1.45 1.25 9.83
C PRO A 172 2.24 1.72 8.60
N ASN A 173 3.25 0.94 8.20
CA ASN A 173 4.03 1.18 6.99
C ASN A 173 3.61 0.19 5.90
N VAL A 174 3.23 0.69 4.72
CA VAL A 174 2.88 -0.14 3.56
C VAL A 174 3.64 0.31 2.33
N VAL A 175 4.04 -0.65 1.50
CA VAL A 175 4.58 -0.43 0.17
C VAL A 175 3.75 -1.17 -0.88
N LEU A 176 3.46 -0.48 -1.97
CA LEU A 176 2.92 -1.01 -3.22
C LEU A 176 4.08 -1.11 -4.23
N ILE A 177 4.57 -2.31 -4.49
CA ILE A 177 5.64 -2.55 -5.45
C ILE A 177 5.00 -2.86 -6.80
N LEU A 178 5.34 -2.08 -7.83
CA LEU A 178 5.01 -2.40 -9.21
C LEU A 178 6.23 -3.07 -9.87
N THR A 179 6.04 -4.02 -10.78
CA THR A 179 7.12 -4.60 -11.60
C THR A 179 6.57 -5.21 -12.90
N ASP A 180 7.26 -4.99 -14.02
CA ASP A 180 6.93 -5.60 -15.33
C ASP A 180 7.88 -6.76 -15.70
N GLY A 181 8.84 -7.08 -14.82
CA GLY A 181 9.84 -8.11 -15.07
C GLY A 181 10.47 -8.68 -13.81
N VAL A 182 11.11 -9.83 -13.98
CA VAL A 182 11.90 -10.47 -12.92
C VAL A 182 13.16 -9.66 -12.66
N SER A 183 13.51 -9.50 -11.38
CA SER A 183 14.74 -8.84 -10.99
C SER A 183 15.95 -9.48 -11.67
N ASN A 184 16.82 -8.64 -12.23
CA ASN A 184 17.99 -9.08 -12.99
C ASN A 184 19.29 -8.41 -12.53
N ILE A 185 19.21 -7.46 -11.59
CA ILE A 185 20.35 -6.95 -10.83
C ILE A 185 20.19 -7.37 -9.39
N ASN A 186 21.23 -7.95 -8.80
CA ASN A 186 21.24 -8.40 -7.41
C ASN A 186 20.07 -9.33 -7.05
N SER A 187 19.49 -10.04 -8.03
CA SER A 187 18.21 -10.75 -7.89
C SER A 187 18.14 -11.77 -6.74
N ARG A 188 19.28 -12.39 -6.38
CA ARG A 188 19.38 -13.27 -5.20
C ARG A 188 19.08 -12.56 -3.87
N ARG A 189 19.14 -11.23 -3.83
CA ARG A 189 18.84 -10.39 -2.66
C ARG A 189 17.38 -9.91 -2.64
N THR A 190 16.62 -10.05 -3.71
CA THR A 190 15.23 -9.54 -3.79
C THR A 190 14.37 -10.11 -2.66
N ILE A 191 14.34 -11.44 -2.51
CA ILE A 191 13.56 -12.11 -1.45
C ILE A 191 14.12 -11.76 -0.05
N PRO A 192 15.44 -11.86 0.23
CA PRO A 192 15.99 -11.43 1.52
C PRO A 192 15.72 -9.97 1.91
N GLU A 193 15.65 -9.04 0.95
CA GLU A 193 15.33 -7.64 1.24
C GLU A 193 13.83 -7.44 1.51
N ALA A 194 12.96 -8.19 0.81
CA ALA A 194 11.52 -8.21 1.11
C ALA A 194 11.25 -8.82 2.50
N GLU A 195 11.94 -9.90 2.86
CA GLU A 195 11.89 -10.48 4.21
C GLU A 195 12.32 -9.48 5.27
N GLN A 196 13.41 -8.74 5.04
CA GLN A 196 13.86 -7.69 5.96
C GLN A 196 12.86 -6.53 6.06
N ALA A 197 12.18 -6.17 4.97
CA ALA A 197 11.15 -5.14 4.99
C ALA A 197 9.94 -5.59 5.82
N ARG A 198 9.45 -6.82 5.59
CA ARG A 198 8.36 -7.40 6.41
C ARG A 198 8.75 -7.54 7.89
N ALA A 199 9.98 -7.96 8.17
CA ALA A 199 10.50 -8.03 9.53
C ALA A 199 10.61 -6.66 10.22
N ALA A 200 10.73 -5.58 9.44
CA ALA A 200 10.69 -4.20 9.92
C ALA A 200 9.25 -3.66 10.08
N GLY A 201 8.22 -4.50 9.93
CA GLY A 201 6.82 -4.10 10.04
C GLY A 201 6.25 -3.41 8.80
N ILE A 202 6.94 -3.49 7.66
CA ILE A 202 6.45 -2.94 6.39
C ILE A 202 5.61 -4.00 5.68
N HIS A 203 4.35 -3.68 5.41
CA HIS A 203 3.45 -4.52 4.63
C HIS A 203 3.68 -4.34 3.14
N ILE A 204 3.80 -5.43 2.37
CA ILE A 204 4.13 -5.38 0.94
C ILE A 204 2.96 -5.87 0.10
N TYR A 205 2.40 -4.99 -0.71
CA TYR A 205 1.58 -5.32 -1.87
C TYR A 205 2.48 -5.38 -3.11
N ALA A 206 2.42 -6.48 -3.85
CA ALA A 206 3.23 -6.67 -5.05
C ALA A 206 2.31 -6.79 -6.28
N VAL A 207 2.55 -5.95 -7.29
CA VAL A 207 1.80 -5.91 -8.54
C VAL A 207 2.74 -6.18 -9.71
N GLY A 208 2.59 -7.36 -10.31
CA GLY A 208 3.26 -7.78 -11.54
C GLY A 208 2.44 -7.44 -12.77
N ILE A 209 3.11 -7.08 -13.87
CA ILE A 209 2.46 -6.76 -15.15
C ILE A 209 3.04 -7.66 -16.23
N GLY A 210 2.18 -8.52 -16.79
CA GLY A 210 2.57 -9.45 -17.86
C GLY A 210 3.56 -10.52 -17.43
N LEU A 211 3.69 -10.81 -16.13
CA LEU A 211 4.66 -11.80 -15.65
C LEU A 211 4.19 -13.22 -15.99
N ARG A 212 5.09 -13.99 -16.62
CA ARG A 212 4.88 -15.43 -16.89
C ARG A 212 5.18 -16.31 -15.67
N ASP A 213 6.01 -15.81 -14.76
CA ASP A 213 6.44 -16.49 -13.54
C ASP A 213 6.29 -15.52 -12.36
N THR A 214 5.33 -15.82 -11.48
CA THR A 214 5.01 -14.98 -10.33
C THR A 214 5.76 -15.36 -9.07
N ARG A 215 6.62 -16.39 -9.09
CA ARG A 215 7.27 -16.89 -7.85
C ARG A 215 8.06 -15.82 -7.10
N GLU A 216 8.77 -14.95 -7.83
CA GLU A 216 9.49 -13.82 -7.20
C GLU A 216 8.49 -12.78 -6.66
N LEU A 217 7.44 -12.47 -7.41
CA LEU A 217 6.38 -11.53 -7.01
C LEU A 217 5.68 -12.00 -5.71
N ASP A 218 5.25 -13.25 -5.69
CA ASP A 218 4.55 -13.87 -4.57
C ASP A 218 5.44 -13.94 -3.32
N ALA A 219 6.74 -14.23 -3.49
CA ALA A 219 7.70 -14.26 -2.38
C ALA A 219 8.07 -12.87 -1.83
N MET A 220 7.88 -11.80 -2.62
CA MET A 220 8.06 -10.43 -2.15
C MET A 220 6.87 -9.93 -1.34
N ALA A 221 5.65 -10.31 -1.70
CA ALA A 221 4.44 -9.86 -1.03
C ALA A 221 4.39 -10.25 0.45
N SER A 222 3.57 -9.55 1.23
CA SER A 222 3.16 -10.01 2.56
C SER A 222 2.30 -11.27 2.45
N GLU A 223 2.30 -12.10 3.50
CA GLU A 223 1.44 -13.28 3.55
C GLU A 223 0.00 -12.91 3.97
N PRO A 224 -1.04 -13.61 3.45
CA PRO A 224 -0.95 -14.62 2.40
C PRO A 224 -0.72 -13.99 1.02
N ALA A 225 0.15 -14.58 0.19
CA ALA A 225 0.41 -14.07 -1.16
C ALA A 225 -0.88 -13.92 -2.02
N SER A 226 -1.88 -14.77 -1.80
CA SER A 226 -3.18 -14.70 -2.48
C SER A 226 -3.97 -13.41 -2.24
N GLU A 227 -3.65 -12.66 -1.17
CA GLU A 227 -4.29 -11.37 -0.85
C GLU A 227 -3.37 -10.17 -1.15
N ASN A 228 -2.07 -10.39 -1.37
CA ASN A 228 -1.08 -9.32 -1.43
C ASN A 228 -0.23 -9.30 -2.71
N SER A 229 -0.37 -10.33 -3.56
CA SER A 229 0.32 -10.45 -4.85
C SER A 229 -0.70 -10.47 -5.97
N PHE A 230 -0.52 -9.58 -6.94
CA PHE A 230 -1.43 -9.38 -8.06
C PHE A 230 -0.66 -9.39 -9.37
N ASN A 231 -1.08 -10.22 -10.34
CA ASN A 231 -0.45 -10.24 -11.66
C ASN A 231 -1.49 -9.93 -12.73
N VAL A 232 -1.42 -8.73 -13.32
CA VAL A 232 -2.27 -8.34 -14.46
C VAL A 232 -1.63 -8.73 -15.78
N GLN A 233 -2.43 -8.91 -16.82
CA GLN A 233 -1.90 -9.30 -18.13
C GLN A 233 -1.34 -8.11 -18.91
N SER A 234 -1.78 -6.89 -18.61
CA SER A 234 -1.38 -5.68 -19.32
C SER A 234 -1.45 -4.42 -18.46
N PHE A 235 -0.79 -3.35 -18.90
CA PHE A 235 -0.85 -2.04 -18.24
C PHE A 235 -2.25 -1.43 -18.22
N ASP A 236 -3.11 -1.81 -19.17
CA ASP A 236 -4.50 -1.32 -19.22
C ASP A 236 -5.36 -1.90 -18.10
N GLU A 237 -4.99 -3.06 -17.56
CA GLU A 237 -5.68 -3.70 -16.44
C GLU A 237 -5.29 -3.12 -15.08
N LEU A 238 -4.23 -2.30 -15.00
CA LEU A 238 -3.87 -1.60 -13.77
C LEU A 238 -5.03 -0.74 -13.26
N ALA A 239 -5.78 -0.09 -14.17
CA ALA A 239 -6.94 0.70 -13.80
C ALA A 239 -7.98 -0.13 -13.01
N VAL A 240 -8.17 -1.39 -13.39
CA VAL A 240 -9.10 -2.33 -12.71
C VAL A 240 -8.54 -2.82 -11.39
N LEU A 241 -7.22 -3.00 -11.29
CA LEU A 241 -6.56 -3.39 -10.05
C LEU A 241 -6.67 -2.31 -8.98
N SER A 242 -6.73 -1.02 -9.35
CA SER A 242 -6.80 0.06 -8.36
C SER A 242 -8.00 -0.15 -7.43
N ASP A 243 -9.15 -0.54 -7.98
CA ASP A 243 -10.36 -0.86 -7.23
C ASP A 243 -10.19 -2.11 -6.32
N GLN A 244 -9.42 -3.11 -6.75
CA GLN A 244 -9.20 -4.35 -5.99
C GLN A 244 -8.17 -4.20 -4.87
N VAL A 245 -7.06 -3.50 -5.15
CA VAL A 245 -5.99 -3.28 -4.18
C VAL A 245 -6.43 -2.28 -3.10
N LEU A 246 -7.29 -1.31 -3.44
CA LEU A 246 -7.89 -0.39 -2.48
C LEU A 246 -9.01 -1.02 -1.63
N GLY A 247 -9.53 -2.18 -2.02
CA GLY A 247 -10.47 -2.97 -1.21
C GLY A 247 -9.81 -3.74 -0.05
N LEU A 248 -8.50 -3.57 0.16
CA LEU A 248 -7.73 -4.35 1.12
C LEU A 248 -7.94 -3.90 2.57
N ARG A 249 -8.37 -4.90 3.35
CA ARG A 249 -8.49 -4.99 4.80
C ARG A 249 -7.75 -3.91 5.57
N VAL A 250 -8.51 -2.97 6.12
CA VAL A 250 -8.07 -2.27 7.32
C VAL A 250 -8.21 -3.27 8.47
N GLY A 251 -7.11 -3.53 9.17
CA GLY A 251 -7.12 -4.30 10.41
C GLY A 251 -7.27 -3.36 11.60
N CYS A 252 -8.07 -3.78 12.58
CA CYS A 252 -7.77 -3.47 13.98
C CYS A 252 -6.64 -4.42 14.42
#